data_AF-A0A927IT26-F1
#
_entry.id   AF-A0A927IT26-F1
#
_cell.length_a   1.000
_cell.length_b   1.000
_cell.length_c   1.000
_cell.angle_alpha   90.00
_cell.angle_beta   90.00
_cell.angle_gamma   90.00
#
_symmetry.space_group_name_H-M   'P 1'
#
loop_
_entity.id
_entity.type
_entity.pdbx_description
1 polymer ?
#
loop_
_entity_poly.entity_id
_entity_poly.type
_entity_poly.pdbx_seq_one_letter_code
_entity_poly.pdbx_strand_id
1 'polypeptide(L)'
;MEKQREVQFMSSEFGIPPYRAAALVASSEAEAAALATYELARQRNESAYGDVPLPESPEDHAVPENGGLQKTVIGRGERFGQCRT
;
A
#
# COMPACT_ATOMS: atom_id res chain seq x y z
N MET A 1 -28.68 -5.88 0.98
CA MET A 1 -28.70 -5.24 -0.36
C MET A 1 -28.42 -3.74 -0.27
N GLU A 2 -29.13 -2.96 0.56
CA GLU A 2 -28.91 -1.50 0.67
C GLU A 2 -27.50 -1.14 1.16
N LYS A 3 -27.06 -1.73 2.28
CA LYS A 3 -25.70 -1.54 2.82
C LYS A 3 -24.57 -1.88 1.83
N GLN A 4 -24.77 -2.89 0.99
CA GLN A 4 -23.78 -3.25 -0.04
C GLN A 4 -23.64 -2.15 -1.10
N ARG A 5 -24.76 -1.57 -1.55
CA ARG A 5 -24.74 -0.44 -2.50
C ARG A 5 -24.10 0.80 -1.89
N GLU A 6 -24.31 1.03 -0.60
CA GLU A 6 -23.69 2.15 0.11
C GLU A 6 -22.17 1.98 0.21
N VAL A 7 -21.69 0.78 0.58
CA VAL A 7 -20.25 0.47 0.56
C VAL A 7 -19.67 0.60 -0.84
N GLN A 8 -20.39 0.12 -1.87
CA GLN A 8 -19.99 0.26 -3.27
C GLN A 8 -19.83 1.73 -3.66
N PHE A 9 -20.83 2.56 -3.37
CA PHE A 9 -20.83 4.00 -3.63
C PHE A 9 -19.68 4.72 -2.92
N MET A 10 -19.45 4.40 -1.64
CA MET A 10 -18.32 4.94 -0.88
C MET A 10 -16.97 4.56 -1.51
N SER A 11 -16.86 3.34 -2.03
CA SER A 11 -15.63 2.89 -2.68
C SER A 11 -15.39 3.50 -4.07
N SER A 12 -16.43 3.66 -4.88
CA SER A 12 -16.32 4.16 -6.26
C SER A 12 -16.21 5.69 -6.32
N GLU A 13 -17.08 6.40 -5.60
CA GLU A 13 -17.19 7.85 -5.71
C GLU A 13 -16.18 8.58 -4.83
N PHE A 14 -15.89 8.04 -3.64
CA PHE A 14 -15.00 8.68 -2.66
C PHE A 14 -13.63 8.01 -2.57
N GLY A 15 -13.40 6.91 -3.28
CA GLY A 15 -12.14 6.16 -3.23
C GLY A 15 -11.84 5.58 -1.85
N ILE A 16 -12.86 5.39 -1.01
CA ILE A 16 -12.68 4.84 0.33
C ILE A 16 -12.39 3.34 0.19
N PRO A 17 -11.31 2.82 0.82
CA PRO A 17 -11.02 1.40 0.79
C PRO A 17 -12.22 0.56 1.28
N PRO A 18 -12.56 -0.57 0.62
CA PRO A 18 -13.75 -1.36 0.94
C PRO A 18 -13.88 -1.73 2.42
N TYR A 19 -12.76 -2.05 3.07
CA TYR A 19 -12.72 -2.36 4.51
C TYR A 19 -13.18 -1.19 5.38
N ARG A 20 -12.75 0.04 5.05
CA ARG A 20 -13.14 1.25 5.79
C ARG A 20 -14.59 1.64 5.50
N ALA A 21 -15.03 1.53 4.26
CA ALA A 21 -16.42 1.79 3.89
C ALA A 21 -17.37 0.80 4.59
N ALA A 22 -17.03 -0.49 4.60
CA ALA A 22 -17.80 -1.52 5.29
C ALA A 22 -17.87 -1.29 6.80
N ALA A 23 -16.77 -0.85 7.44
CA ALA A 23 -16.75 -0.53 8.86
C ALA A 23 -17.65 0.67 9.24
N LEU A 24 -17.91 1.59 8.31
CA LEU A 24 -18.77 2.76 8.53
C LEU A 24 -20.27 2.42 8.41
N VAL A 25 -20.61 1.48 7.53
CA VAL A 25 -22.00 1.11 7.22
C VAL A 25 -22.50 -0.08 8.05
N ALA A 26 -21.59 -0.98 8.46
CA ALA A 26 -21.95 -2.16 9.20
C ALA A 26 -22.36 -1.85 10.65
N SER A 27 -23.25 -2.68 11.19
CA SER A 27 -23.67 -2.59 12.60
C SER A 27 -22.86 -3.52 13.52
N SER A 28 -21.99 -4.35 12.95
CA SER A 28 -21.11 -5.28 13.67
C SER A 28 -19.83 -5.57 12.88
N GLU A 29 -18.77 -6.01 13.56
CA GLU A 29 -17.50 -6.37 12.92
C GLU A 29 -17.64 -7.55 11.95
N ALA A 30 -18.45 -8.55 12.29
CA ALA A 30 -18.70 -9.69 11.42
C ALA A 30 -19.40 -9.28 10.12
N GLU A 31 -20.37 -8.37 10.20
CA GLU A 31 -21.05 -7.80 9.04
C GLU A 31 -20.08 -6.95 8.20
N ALA A 32 -19.22 -6.14 8.84
CA ALA A 32 -18.21 -5.35 8.15
C ALA A 32 -17.26 -6.24 7.34
N ALA A 33 -16.78 -7.34 7.93
CA ALA A 33 -15.93 -8.30 7.25
C ALA A 33 -16.62 -8.95 6.03
N ALA A 34 -17.89 -9.32 6.16
CA ALA A 34 -18.67 -9.90 5.06
C ALA A 34 -18.89 -8.90 3.92
N LEU A 35 -19.21 -7.64 4.24
CA LEU A 35 -19.39 -6.57 3.24
C LEU A 35 -18.09 -6.22 2.54
N ALA A 36 -16.99 -6.12 3.30
CA ALA A 36 -15.66 -5.83 2.76
C ALA A 36 -15.17 -6.93 1.82
N THR A 37 -15.30 -8.19 2.21
CA THR A 37 -14.88 -9.34 1.38
C THR A 37 -15.68 -9.43 0.09
N TYR A 38 -17.00 -9.16 0.15
CA TYR A 38 -17.84 -9.11 -1.04
C TYR A 38 -17.38 -8.04 -2.04
N GLU A 39 -17.14 -6.80 -1.58
CA GLU A 39 -16.69 -5.74 -2.47
C GLU A 39 -15.27 -5.96 -3.00
N LEU A 40 -14.38 -6.49 -2.17
CA LEU A 40 -13.03 -6.83 -2.61
C LEU A 40 -13.06 -7.90 -3.71
N ALA A 41 -13.91 -8.91 -3.57
CA ALA A 41 -14.09 -9.94 -4.59
C ALA A 41 -14.67 -9.37 -5.89
N ARG A 42 -15.64 -8.44 -5.80
CA ARG A 42 -16.19 -7.76 -6.98
C ARG A 42 -15.12 -6.96 -7.72
N GLN A 43 -14.37 -6.11 -7.00
CA GLN A 43 -13.29 -5.30 -7.58
C GLN A 43 -12.20 -6.18 -8.19
N ARG A 44 -11.91 -7.33 -7.56
CA ARG A 44 -10.99 -8.32 -8.11
C ARG A 44 -11.52 -8.89 -9.44
N ASN A 45 -12.79 -9.28 -9.51
CA ASN A 45 -13.40 -9.80 -10.74
C ASN A 45 -13.48 -8.76 -11.87
N GLU A 46 -13.58 -7.47 -11.53
CA GLU A 46 -13.56 -6.37 -12.50
C GLU A 46 -12.14 -6.04 -13.00
N SER A 47 -11.10 -6.41 -12.24
CA SER A 47 -9.71 -6.16 -12.59
C SER A 47 -9.22 -7.16 -13.65
N ALA A 48 -8.55 -6.65 -14.69
CA ALA A 48 -7.87 -7.50 -15.68
C ALA A 48 -6.79 -8.41 -15.06
N TYR A 49 -6.30 -8.07 -13.87
CA TYR A 49 -5.33 -8.85 -13.11
C TYR A 49 -5.95 -9.57 -11.90
N GLY A 50 -7.28 -9.66 -11.82
CA GLY A 50 -7.99 -10.29 -10.72
C GLY A 50 -7.60 -11.75 -10.49
N ASP A 51 -7.39 -12.49 -11.57
CA ASP A 51 -7.02 -13.91 -11.51
C ASP A 51 -5.54 -14.14 -11.25
N VAL A 52 -4.71 -13.10 -11.26
CA VAL A 52 -3.29 -13.23 -10.93
C VAL A 52 -3.18 -13.50 -9.42
N PRO A 53 -2.47 -14.56 -9.01
CA PRO A 53 -2.21 -14.80 -7.60
C PRO A 53 -1.47 -13.59 -7.02
N LEU A 54 -1.88 -13.14 -5.82
CA LEU A 54 -1.11 -12.11 -5.14
C LEU A 54 0.31 -12.66 -4.91
N PRO A 55 1.37 -11.87 -5.18
CA PRO A 55 2.69 -12.27 -4.78
C PRO A 55 2.70 -12.48 -3.27
N GLU A 56 3.23 -13.61 -2.83
CA GLU A 56 3.55 -13.81 -1.42
C GLU A 56 4.54 -12.71 -1.04
N SER A 57 4.16 -11.87 -0.08
CA SER A 57 5.08 -10.86 0.44
C SER A 57 6.26 -11.62 1.02
N PRO A 58 7.51 -11.35 0.61
CA PRO A 58 8.65 -11.89 1.32
C PRO A 58 8.53 -11.41 2.78
N GLU A 59 8.52 -12.35 3.71
CA GLU A 59 8.46 -12.08 5.15
C GLU A 59 9.75 -11.38 5.64
N ASP A 60 10.74 -11.23 4.75
CA ASP A 60 12.06 -10.64 4.95
C ASP A 60 12.08 -9.11 4.79
N HIS A 61 11.35 -8.40 5.64
CA HIS A 61 11.65 -6.99 5.93
C HIS A 61 12.43 -6.80 7.24
N ALA A 62 13.05 -7.85 7.76
CA ALA A 62 14.21 -7.69 8.61
C ALA A 62 15.43 -7.56 7.71
N VAL A 63 15.81 -6.32 7.38
CA VAL A 63 17.15 -6.03 6.86
C VAL A 63 18.02 -5.74 8.09
N PRO A 64 18.73 -6.73 8.68
CA PRO A 64 19.59 -6.48 9.85
C PRO A 64 20.79 -5.59 9.50
N GLU A 65 21.09 -5.39 8.21
CA GLU A 65 22.23 -4.61 7.77
C GLU A 65 21.80 -3.49 6.83
N ASN A 66 21.66 -2.29 7.39
CA ASN A 66 21.81 -1.03 6.68
C ASN A 66 23.31 -0.86 6.29
N GLY A 67 23.86 -1.83 5.56
CA GLY A 67 25.29 -2.14 5.53
C GLY A 67 26.01 -1.69 4.26
N GLY A 68 25.69 -0.53 3.69
CA GLY A 68 26.54 -0.07 2.59
C GLY A 68 26.11 1.12 1.74
N LEU A 69 25.07 1.88 2.08
CA LEU A 69 24.85 3.15 1.36
C LEU A 69 25.82 4.22 1.89
N GLN A 70 27.10 4.10 1.51
CA GLN A 70 28.10 5.12 1.77
C GLN A 70 27.75 6.36 0.95
N LYS A 71 27.07 7.33 1.56
CA LYS A 71 26.92 8.65 0.97
C LYS A 71 28.30 9.28 0.84
N THR A 72 28.67 9.71 -0.36
CA THR A 72 29.90 10.49 -0.56
C THR A 72 29.78 11.79 0.24
N VAL A 73 30.63 11.98 1.24
CA VAL A 73 30.72 13.25 1.97
C VAL A 73 31.50 14.21 1.09
N ILE A 74 30.82 15.11 0.37
CA ILE A 74 31.46 16.27 -0.26
C ILE A 74 31.71 17.29 0.87
N GLY A 75 32.78 17.09 1.61
CA GLY A 75 33.25 18.04 2.62
C GLY A 75 34.02 19.19 1.99
N ARG A 76 33.63 20.43 2.28
CA ARG A 76 34.40 21.65 2.01
C ARG A 76 35.63 21.69 2.94
N GLY A 77 36.83 21.81 2.36
CA GLY A 77 38.12 22.05 3.04
C GLY A 77 39.06 20.83 2.95
N GLU A 78 40.28 20.87 2.40
CA GLU A 78 41.23 21.96 2.18
C GLU A 78 42.19 21.68 0.99
N ARG A 79 42.58 22.78 0.32
CA ARG A 79 43.77 23.01 -0.53
C ARG A 79 43.89 22.28 -1.89
N PHE A 80 43.26 22.90 -2.89
CA PHE A 80 43.85 23.02 -4.23
C PHE A 80 45.19 23.77 -4.12
N GLY A 81 46.30 23.12 -4.45
CA GLY A 81 47.61 23.78 -4.42
C GLY A 81 48.80 22.86 -4.64
N GLN A 82 48.93 22.31 -5.84
CA GLN A 82 50.25 21.99 -6.39
C GLN A 82 50.36 22.60 -7.79
N CYS A 83 50.69 23.89 -7.84
CA CYS A 83 51.41 24.45 -8.98
C CYS A 83 52.85 23.94 -8.87
N ARG A 84 53.26 23.08 -9.80
CA ARG A 84 54.68 22.79 -10.06
C ARG A 84 55.15 23.73 -11.16
N THR A 85 56.19 24.52 -10.86
CA THR A 85 57.09 25.14 -11.84
C THR A 85 58.03 24.10 -12.42
#